data_AF-A0A7C5TFY9-F1
#
_entry.id   AF-A0A7C5TFY9-F1
#
_cell.length_a   1.000
_cell.length_b   1.000
_cell.length_c   1.000
_cell.angle_alpha   90.00
_cell.angle_beta   90.00
_cell.angle_gamma   90.00
#
_symmetry.space_group_name_H-M   'P 1'
#
loop_
_entity.id
_entity.type
_entity.pdbx_description
1 polymer ?
#
loop_
_entity_poly.entity_id
_entity_poly.type
_entity_poly.pdbx_seq_one_letter_code
_entity_poly.pdbx_strand_id
1 'polypeptide(L)'
;MKLPEPEILDKVERALNSVDVWLRGFISDEALLGVIAHLVGIKEVPWTIASHHLHHGSTPGRATKLLVAAAHYQFAKGLVREFGRPEFRRYQLKYALSMVRNAGSIVRF
;
A
#
# COMPACT_ATOMS: atom_id res chain seq x y z
N MET A 1 -3.51 22.75 11.92
CA MET A 1 -3.75 21.46 11.22
C MET A 1 -3.74 21.76 9.73
N LYS A 2 -2.86 21.13 8.93
CA LYS A 2 -2.89 21.28 7.47
C LYS A 2 -3.91 20.29 6.92
N LEU A 3 -5.02 20.78 6.38
CA LEU A 3 -5.97 19.92 5.67
C LEU A 3 -5.42 19.60 4.28
N PRO A 4 -5.64 18.39 3.75
CA PRO A 4 -5.27 18.08 2.38
C PRO A 4 -6.08 18.93 1.41
N GLU A 5 -5.41 19.47 0.40
CA GLU A 5 -6.09 20.09 -0.73
C GLU A 5 -6.96 19.03 -1.43
N PRO A 6 -8.14 19.39 -1.96
CA PRO A 6 -9.04 18.43 -2.64
C PRO A 6 -8.33 17.62 -3.72
N GLU A 7 -7.41 18.25 -4.47
CA GLU A 7 -6.64 17.58 -5.52
C GLU A 7 -5.78 16.41 -5.00
N ILE A 8 -5.26 16.50 -3.77
CA ILE A 8 -4.50 15.42 -3.13
C ILE A 8 -5.42 14.23 -2.88
N LEU A 9 -6.62 14.49 -2.35
CA LEU A 9 -7.61 13.45 -2.08
C LEU A 9 -8.06 12.77 -3.38
N ASP A 10 -8.37 13.54 -4.42
CA ASP A 10 -8.78 12.99 -5.72
C ASP A 10 -7.69 12.10 -6.34
N LYS A 11 -6.42 12.52 -6.24
CA LYS A 11 -5.28 11.73 -6.71
C LYS A 11 -5.11 10.44 -5.90
N VAL A 12 -5.23 10.51 -4.57
CA VAL A 12 -5.16 9.31 -3.72
C VAL A 12 -6.33 8.36 -4.01
N GLU A 13 -7.54 8.88 -4.21
CA GLU A 13 -8.71 8.10 -4.58
C GLU A 13 -8.51 7.41 -5.94
N ARG A 14 -8.01 8.13 -6.96
CA ARG A 14 -7.67 7.51 -8.26
C ARG A 14 -6.60 6.44 -8.15
N ALA A 15 -5.63 6.61 -7.25
CA ALA A 15 -4.63 5.58 -6.96
C ALA A 15 -5.25 4.36 -6.30
N LEU A 16 -6.14 4.54 -5.30
CA LEU A 16 -6.86 3.44 -4.66
C LEU A 16 -7.79 2.72 -5.64
N ASN A 17 -8.50 3.46 -6.50
CA ASN A 17 -9.37 2.92 -7.53
C ASN A 17 -8.63 2.14 -8.62
N SER A 18 -7.30 2.30 -8.73
CA SER A 18 -6.47 1.49 -9.63
C SER A 18 -6.15 0.09 -9.08
N VAL A 19 -6.42 -0.15 -7.79
CA VAL A 19 -6.30 -1.48 -7.17
C VAL A 19 -7.52 -2.32 -7.55
N ASP A 20 -7.28 -3.58 -7.89
CA ASP A 20 -8.33 -4.57 -8.12
C ASP A 20 -9.34 -4.58 -6.96
N VAL A 21 -10.63 -4.63 -7.28
CA VAL A 21 -11.72 -4.51 -6.29
C VAL A 21 -11.60 -5.56 -5.17
N TRP A 22 -11.17 -6.79 -5.50
CA TRP A 22 -10.96 -7.85 -4.51
C TRP A 22 -9.77 -7.60 -3.60
N LEU A 23 -8.79 -6.82 -4.07
CA LEU A 23 -7.57 -6.53 -3.34
C LEU A 23 -7.64 -5.25 -2.50
N ARG A 24 -8.59 -4.34 -2.80
CA ARG A 24 -8.76 -3.08 -2.06
C ARG A 24 -8.92 -3.28 -0.56
N GLY A 25 -9.61 -4.35 -0.15
CA GLY A 25 -9.80 -4.68 1.26
C GLY A 25 -8.52 -5.01 2.03
N PHE A 26 -7.39 -5.19 1.35
CA PHE A 26 -6.07 -5.36 1.99
C PHE A 26 -5.32 -4.04 2.19
N ILE A 27 -5.85 -2.91 1.68
CA ILE A 27 -5.36 -1.58 2.00
C ILE A 27 -6.15 -1.07 3.20
N SER A 28 -5.47 -0.87 4.33
CA SER A 28 -6.14 -0.38 5.53
C SER A 28 -6.32 1.13 5.54
N ASP A 29 -7.25 1.59 6.37
CA ASP A 29 -7.51 3.01 6.58
C ASP A 29 -6.25 3.73 7.11
N GLU A 30 -5.45 3.09 7.97
CA GLU A 30 -4.19 3.65 8.45
C GLU A 30 -3.16 3.84 7.33
N ALA A 31 -3.13 2.93 6.35
CA ALA A 31 -2.25 3.08 5.19
C ALA A 31 -2.68 4.28 4.33
N LEU A 32 -3.99 4.47 4.11
CA LEU A 32 -4.53 5.62 3.38
C LEU A 32 -4.27 6.94 4.11
N LEU A 33 -4.59 7.00 5.40
CA LEU A 33 -4.34 8.17 6.24
C LEU A 33 -2.85 8.48 6.32
N GLY A 34 -1.99 7.47 6.38
CA GLY A 34 -0.54 7.64 6.34
C GLY A 34 -0.07 8.29 5.04
N VAL A 35 -0.54 7.81 3.88
CA VAL A 35 -0.19 8.42 2.59
C VAL A 35 -0.66 9.87 2.51
N ILE A 36 -1.89 10.16 2.95
CA ILE A 36 -2.43 11.53 2.95
C ILE A 36 -1.62 12.44 3.87
N ALA A 37 -1.36 12.00 5.10
CA ALA A 37 -0.58 12.75 6.09
C ALA A 37 0.84 13.02 5.57
N HIS A 38 1.46 12.04 4.91
CA HIS A 38 2.75 12.22 4.25
C HIS A 38 2.71 13.28 3.14
N LEU A 39 1.67 13.25 2.29
CA LEU A 39 1.50 14.18 1.17
C LEU A 39 1.29 15.64 1.63
N VAL A 40 0.65 15.86 2.78
CA VAL A 40 0.47 17.20 3.39
C VAL A 40 1.67 17.68 4.21
N GLY A 41 2.77 16.91 4.21
CA GLY A 41 4.06 17.30 4.78
C GLY A 41 4.33 16.80 6.20
N ILE A 42 3.53 15.86 6.73
CA ILE A 42 3.79 15.21 8.01
C ILE A 42 4.80 14.07 7.77
N LYS A 43 6.08 14.37 7.98
CA LYS A 43 7.20 13.45 7.67
C LYS A 43 7.41 12.33 8.69
N GLU A 44 6.80 12.46 9.87
CA GLU A 44 6.81 11.46 10.94
C GLU A 44 5.90 10.27 10.66
N VAL A 45 5.06 10.36 9.62
CA VAL A 45 4.33 9.19 9.13
C VAL A 45 5.37 8.21 8.62
N PRO A 46 5.50 7.01 9.22
CA PRO A 46 6.68 6.26 8.93
C PRO A 46 6.49 5.61 7.56
N TRP A 47 7.37 6.04 6.67
CA TRP A 47 7.48 5.93 5.22
C TRP A 47 7.01 4.65 4.49
N THR A 48 6.64 3.58 5.18
CA THR A 48 6.21 2.30 4.59
C THR A 48 5.30 1.48 5.52
N ILE A 49 4.74 2.06 6.58
CA ILE A 49 4.00 1.34 7.63
C ILE A 49 2.64 0.88 7.12
N ALA A 50 2.66 -0.35 6.65
CA ALA A 50 1.93 -1.43 7.30
C ALA A 50 2.81 -2.69 7.18
N SER A 51 3.91 -2.75 7.96
CA SER A 51 4.78 -3.94 8.01
C SER A 51 4.15 -5.11 8.78
N HIS A 52 3.12 -4.86 9.58
CA HIS A 52 2.29 -5.89 10.19
C HIS A 52 0.92 -5.33 10.50
N HIS A 53 -0.07 -5.67 9.68
CA HIS A 53 -1.42 -5.84 10.21
C HIS A 53 -1.45 -7.18 10.95
N LEU A 54 -1.82 -7.16 12.23
CA LEU A 54 -2.27 -8.35 12.93
C LEU A 54 -3.60 -8.73 12.28
N HIS A 55 -3.55 -9.49 11.19
CA HIS A 55 -4.74 -10.17 10.70
C HIS A 55 -5.28 -10.98 11.88
N HIS A 56 -6.49 -10.64 12.33
CA HIS A 56 -7.24 -11.47 13.26
C HIS A 56 -7.16 -12.92 12.76
N GLY A 57 -6.92 -13.88 13.68
CA GLY A 57 -6.45 -15.24 13.42
C GLY A 57 -7.33 -16.17 12.55
N SER A 58 -8.27 -15.61 11.79
CA SER A 58 -9.23 -16.28 10.93
C SER A 58 -8.89 -16.22 9.43
N THR A 59 -7.73 -15.68 9.00
CA THR A 59 -7.33 -15.68 7.58
C THR A 59 -6.11 -16.60 7.33
N PRO A 60 -6.19 -17.63 6.45
CA PRO A 60 -5.16 -18.66 6.37
C PRO A 60 -3.82 -18.20 5.75
N GLY A 61 -2.81 -18.11 6.62
CA GLY A 61 -1.50 -18.77 6.49
C GLY A 61 -0.47 -18.24 5.48
N ARG A 62 -0.74 -18.28 4.17
CA ARG A 62 0.31 -18.03 3.14
C ARG A 62 -0.16 -17.29 1.89
N ALA A 63 -1.43 -17.39 1.53
CA ALA A 63 -2.01 -16.60 0.46
C ALA A 63 -2.19 -15.13 0.88
N THR A 64 -2.50 -14.86 2.15
CA THR A 64 -2.78 -13.49 2.64
C THR A 64 -1.61 -12.54 2.47
N LYS A 65 -0.37 -12.96 2.77
CA LYS A 65 0.81 -12.07 2.65
C LYS A 65 1.11 -11.70 1.20
N LEU A 66 0.92 -12.64 0.28
CA LEU A 66 1.08 -12.38 -1.15
C LEU A 66 -0.02 -11.44 -1.67
N LEU A 67 -1.26 -11.66 -1.27
CA LEU A 67 -2.40 -10.80 -1.66
C LEU A 67 -2.27 -9.37 -1.10
N VAL A 68 -1.87 -9.24 0.18
CA VAL A 68 -1.54 -7.95 0.79
C VAL A 68 -0.40 -7.27 0.02
N ALA A 69 0.63 -8.03 -0.36
CA ALA A 69 1.73 -7.47 -1.14
C ALA A 69 1.29 -7.04 -2.55
N ALA A 70 0.41 -7.79 -3.20
CA ALA A 70 -0.17 -7.43 -4.49
C ALA A 70 -1.03 -6.17 -4.41
N ALA A 71 -1.89 -6.06 -3.39
CA ALA A 71 -2.72 -4.89 -3.15
C ALA A 71 -1.87 -3.63 -2.99
N HIS A 72 -0.88 -3.67 -2.10
CA HIS A 72 0.00 -2.53 -1.87
C HIS A 72 0.89 -2.22 -3.08
N TYR A 73 1.31 -3.21 -3.86
CA TYR A 73 2.05 -2.98 -5.11
C TYR A 73 1.18 -2.24 -6.14
N GLN A 74 -0.07 -2.66 -6.33
CA GLN A 74 -1.01 -1.98 -7.23
C GLN A 74 -1.30 -0.55 -6.75
N PHE A 75 -1.52 -0.37 -5.45
CA PHE A 75 -1.74 0.95 -4.88
C PHE A 75 -0.53 1.86 -5.07
N ALA A 76 0.67 1.37 -4.79
CA ALA A 76 1.92 2.10 -5.00
C ALA A 76 2.12 2.48 -6.47
N LYS A 77 1.79 1.59 -7.41
CA LYS A 77 1.83 1.90 -8.85
C LYS A 77 0.87 3.04 -9.20
N GLY A 78 -0.33 3.04 -8.63
CA GLY A 78 -1.29 4.16 -8.74
C GLY A 78 -0.71 5.46 -8.20
N LEU A 79 -0.10 5.44 -7.01
CA LEU A 79 0.53 6.63 -6.41
C LEU A 79 1.71 7.16 -7.25
N VAL A 80 2.52 6.26 -7.82
CA VAL A 80 3.61 6.64 -8.74
C VAL A 80 3.05 7.32 -9.99
N ARG A 81 1.92 6.83 -10.53
CA ARG A 81 1.25 7.45 -11.68
C ARG A 81 0.73 8.86 -11.38
N GLU A 82 0.08 9.04 -10.23
CA GLU A 82 -0.57 10.33 -9.90
C GLU A 82 0.40 11.39 -9.38
N PHE A 83 1.48 10.98 -8.70
CA PHE A 83 2.39 11.91 -8.01
C PHE A 83 3.84 11.88 -8.52
N GLY A 84 4.29 10.80 -9.16
CA GLY A 84 5.65 10.69 -9.71
C GLY A 84 6.80 10.70 -8.68
N ARG A 85 6.49 10.71 -7.38
CA ARG A 85 7.44 10.91 -6.27
C ARG A 85 8.32 9.67 -6.03
N PRO A 86 9.65 9.80 -5.82
CA PRO A 86 10.56 8.67 -5.61
C PRO A 86 10.22 7.81 -4.39
N GLU A 87 9.58 8.41 -3.40
CA GLU A 87 9.04 7.77 -2.20
C GLU A 87 8.06 6.65 -2.54
N PHE A 88 7.13 6.91 -3.47
CA PHE A 88 6.14 5.93 -3.91
C PHE A 88 6.77 4.85 -4.78
N ARG A 89 7.87 5.14 -5.49
CA ARG A 89 8.65 4.11 -6.19
C ARG A 89 9.34 3.17 -5.20
N ARG A 90 9.89 3.69 -4.10
CA ARG A 90 10.46 2.86 -3.02
C ARG A 90 9.38 1.99 -2.37
N TYR A 91 8.20 2.55 -2.14
CA TYR A 91 7.03 1.81 -1.65
C TYR A 91 6.62 0.69 -2.62
N GLN A 92 6.53 0.98 -3.92
CA GLN A 92 6.25 0.00 -4.96
C GLN A 92 7.30 -1.13 -4.96
N LEU A 93 8.59 -0.77 -4.92
CA LEU A 93 9.68 -1.74 -4.92
C LEU A 93 9.65 -2.64 -3.67
N LYS A 94 9.38 -2.08 -2.48
CA LYS A 94 9.22 -2.85 -1.23
C LYS A 94 8.20 -3.98 -1.39
N TYR A 95 7.03 -3.66 -1.96
CA TYR A 95 5.97 -4.65 -2.10
C TYR A 95 6.17 -5.59 -3.30
N ALA A 96 6.87 -5.16 -4.35
CA ALA A 96 7.34 -6.06 -5.40
C ALA A 96 8.28 -7.14 -4.82
N LEU A 97 9.27 -6.75 -4.02
CA LEU A 97 10.18 -7.69 -3.34
C LEU A 97 9.43 -8.61 -2.35
N SER A 98 8.43 -8.06 -1.64
CA SER A 98 7.56 -8.86 -0.77
C SER A 98 6.79 -9.93 -1.56
N MET A 99 6.23 -9.60 -2.73
CA MET A 99 5.57 -10.58 -3.59
C MET A 99 6.52 -11.71 -4.00
N VAL A 100 7.73 -11.38 -4.48
CA VAL A 100 8.74 -12.38 -4.88
C VAL A 100 9.11 -13.29 -3.70
N ARG A 101 9.35 -12.71 -2.52
CA ARG A 101 9.68 -13.49 -1.30
C ARG A 101 8.54 -14.43 -0.91
N ASN A 102 7.30 -13.96 -0.95
CA ASN A 102 6.15 -14.78 -0.57
C ASN A 102 5.82 -15.87 -1.61
N ALA A 103 5.99 -15.58 -2.92
CA ALA A 103 5.85 -16.57 -3.98
C ALA A 103 6.91 -17.68 -3.86
N GLY A 104 8.18 -17.33 -3.64
CA GLY A 104 9.25 -18.31 -3.41
C GLY A 104 9.05 -19.16 -2.15
N SER A 105 8.33 -18.66 -1.15
CA SER A 105 7.94 -19.44 0.04
C SER A 105 6.81 -20.45 -0.25
N ILE A 106 6.00 -20.25 -1.29
CA ILE A 106 4.93 -21.17 -1.68
C ILE A 106 5.50 -22.34 -2.50
N VAL A 107 6.46 -22.06 -3.38
CA VAL A 107 7.09 -23.06 -4.28
C VAL A 107 8.03 -24.04 -3.55
N ARG A 108 8.45 -23.73 -2.32
CA ARG A 108 9.30 -24.60 -1.49
C ARG A 108 8.52 -25.62 -0.64
N PHE A 109 7.23 -25.85 -0.94
CA PHE A 109 6.39 -26.89 -0.35
C PHE A 109 6.15 -28.02 -1.34
#